data_AF-A0A2E6G6W5-F1
#
_entry.id   AF-A0A2E6G6W5-F1
#
_cell.length_a   1.000
_cell.length_b   1.000
_cell.length_c   1.000
_cell.angle_alpha   90.00
_cell.angle_beta   90.00
_cell.angle_gamma   90.00
#
_symmetry.space_group_name_H-M   'P 1'
#
loop_
_entity.id
_entity.type
_entity.pdbx_description
1 polymer ?
#
loop_
_entity_poly.entity_id
_entity_poly.type
_entity_poly.pdbx_seq_one_letter_code
_entity_poly.pdbx_strand_id
1 'polypeptide(L)'
;MPNWCNNNIKIEGPKDKIKDIWDRVQADEDKGFFQHFVPMPKELEGTTSPSSSAKKPQPMIEGFDNWYDWRVKNWGTKWDISTDDCGLTYREDGDKAFIEGWFDTAWGPALDCFDTFIRKHNDIYVTNMYWEGGCDFAGIYTDGHDDCIAPSNYKASDFLNADRDSVEGQLDEAFGIGECMAEYEEEQVEEVAEKAQEDTVYG
;
A
#
# COMPACT_ATOMS: atom_id res chain seq x y z
N MET A 1 15.19 -5.62 6.02
CA MET A 1 14.60 -4.25 5.95
C MET A 1 13.09 -4.41 6.00
N PRO A 2 12.28 -3.46 6.50
CA PRO A 2 10.85 -3.56 6.29
C PRO A 2 10.61 -3.55 4.77
N ASN A 3 9.85 -4.54 4.30
CA ASN A 3 9.28 -4.55 2.96
C ASN A 3 8.28 -3.39 2.88
N TRP A 4 8.48 -2.48 1.93
CA TRP A 4 7.65 -1.30 1.73
C TRP A 4 6.77 -1.53 0.51
N CYS A 5 5.48 -1.29 0.67
CA CYS A 5 4.53 -1.31 -0.43
C CYS A 5 4.34 0.15 -0.89
N ASN A 6 4.69 0.43 -2.14
CA ASN A 6 4.46 1.72 -2.76
C ASN A 6 3.00 1.83 -3.18
N ASN A 7 2.38 2.98 -2.97
CA ASN A 7 0.98 3.23 -3.30
C ASN A 7 0.83 4.56 -4.03
N ASN A 8 -0.07 4.58 -5.02
CA ASN A 8 -0.58 5.79 -5.65
C ASN A 8 -2.11 5.78 -5.53
N ILE A 9 -2.64 6.65 -4.66
CA ILE A 9 -4.07 6.70 -4.34
C ILE A 9 -4.75 7.90 -4.97
N LYS A 10 -6.04 7.73 -5.24
CA LYS A 10 -6.99 8.79 -5.50
C LYS A 10 -8.28 8.50 -4.74
N ILE A 11 -8.66 9.43 -3.86
CA ILE A 11 -9.95 9.45 -3.16
C ILE A 11 -10.75 10.62 -3.70
N GLU A 12 -11.96 10.37 -4.21
CA GLU A 12 -12.83 11.40 -4.77
C GLU A 12 -14.27 11.33 -4.25
N GLY A 13 -14.93 12.48 -4.15
CA GLY A 13 -16.30 12.56 -3.64
C GLY A 13 -16.79 14.00 -3.48
N PRO A 14 -17.90 14.23 -2.76
CA PRO A 14 -18.41 15.57 -2.49
C PRO A 14 -17.36 16.44 -1.80
N LYS A 15 -17.19 17.66 -2.29
CA LYS A 15 -16.19 18.61 -1.82
C LYS A 15 -16.18 18.75 -0.30
N ASP A 16 -17.34 18.98 0.31
CA ASP A 16 -17.42 19.23 1.75
C ASP A 16 -16.97 18.01 2.58
N LYS A 17 -17.23 16.78 2.08
CA LYS A 17 -16.81 15.55 2.77
C LYS A 17 -15.32 15.30 2.65
N ILE A 18 -14.78 15.39 1.43
CA ILE A 18 -13.34 15.17 1.19
C ILE A 18 -12.52 16.25 1.88
N LYS A 19 -13.00 17.51 1.89
CA LYS A 19 -12.39 18.60 2.64
C LYS A 19 -12.37 18.34 4.15
N ASP A 20 -13.50 17.90 4.72
CA ASP A 20 -13.58 17.57 6.15
C ASP A 20 -12.61 16.45 6.53
N ILE A 21 -12.44 15.44 5.67
CA ILE A 21 -11.45 14.38 5.86
C ILE A 21 -10.04 14.96 5.83
N TRP A 22 -9.68 15.71 4.77
CA TRP A 22 -8.37 16.31 4.62
C TRP A 22 -8.01 17.22 5.79
N ASP A 23 -8.91 18.13 6.18
CA ASP A 23 -8.69 19.07 7.27
C ASP A 23 -8.50 18.35 8.62
N ARG A 24 -9.21 17.23 8.86
CA ARG A 24 -9.01 16.42 10.07
C ARG A 24 -7.65 15.75 10.12
N VAL A 25 -7.20 15.19 8.99
CA VAL A 25 -5.85 14.60 8.87
C VAL A 25 -4.77 15.66 9.11
N GLN A 26 -4.92 16.85 8.51
CA GLN A 26 -3.95 17.94 8.67
C GLN A 26 -3.94 18.54 10.10
N ALA A 27 -5.03 18.41 10.84
CA ALA A 27 -5.15 18.89 12.22
C ALA A 27 -4.67 17.87 13.27
N ASP A 28 -4.48 16.61 12.91
CA ASP A 28 -3.90 15.58 13.79
C ASP A 28 -2.40 15.86 14.01
N GLU A 29 -1.94 15.71 15.25
CA GLU A 29 -0.53 15.91 15.61
C GLU A 29 0.38 14.87 14.93
N ASP A 30 -0.11 13.64 14.79
CA ASP A 30 0.60 12.57 14.09
C ASP A 30 0.38 12.63 12.57
N LYS A 31 -0.61 13.43 12.14
CA LYS A 31 -1.11 13.50 10.76
C LYS A 31 -1.37 12.12 10.17
N GLY A 32 -1.89 11.21 10.99
CA GLY A 32 -2.25 9.85 10.59
C GLY A 32 -3.29 9.90 9.47
N PHE A 33 -3.32 8.90 8.60
CA PHE A 33 -4.31 8.84 7.52
C PHE A 33 -5.35 7.76 7.79
N PHE A 34 -4.90 6.54 8.06
CA PHE A 34 -5.77 5.38 8.29
C PHE A 34 -6.58 5.50 9.58
N GLN A 35 -6.02 6.12 10.62
CA GLN A 35 -6.72 6.37 11.87
C GLN A 35 -7.98 7.23 11.71
N HIS A 36 -8.04 8.11 10.69
CA HIS A 36 -9.25 8.89 10.38
C HIS A 36 -10.30 8.11 9.57
N PHE A 37 -9.92 7.01 8.92
CA PHE A 37 -10.82 6.16 8.14
C PHE A 37 -11.40 5.04 9.00
N VAL A 38 -10.50 4.33 9.69
CA VAL A 38 -10.81 3.18 10.54
C VAL A 38 -10.01 3.34 11.84
N PRO A 39 -10.55 4.04 12.85
CA PRO A 39 -9.81 4.34 14.07
C PRO A 39 -9.54 3.07 14.89
N MET A 40 -8.30 2.86 15.28
CA MET A 40 -7.93 1.84 16.27
C MET A 40 -8.52 2.20 17.64
N PRO A 41 -9.08 1.23 18.38
CA PRO A 41 -9.49 1.44 19.77
C PRO A 41 -8.33 1.90 20.65
N LYS A 42 -8.57 2.95 21.45
CA LYS A 42 -7.55 3.57 22.31
C LYS A 42 -7.01 2.61 23.36
N GLU A 43 -7.83 1.66 23.80
CA GLU A 43 -7.45 0.63 24.77
C GLU A 43 -6.32 -0.27 24.25
N LEU A 44 -6.18 -0.40 22.93
CA LEU A 44 -5.07 -1.16 22.32
C LEU A 44 -3.78 -0.34 22.23
N GLU A 45 -3.81 0.98 22.40
CA GLU A 45 -2.60 1.81 22.39
C GLU A 45 -1.62 1.36 23.48
N GLY A 46 -0.34 1.23 23.11
CA GLY A 46 0.73 0.84 24.04
C GLY A 46 0.72 -0.64 24.45
N THR A 47 -0.14 -1.48 23.87
CA THR A 47 -0.04 -2.94 24.01
C THR A 47 1.19 -3.50 23.28
N THR A 48 1.53 -4.76 23.51
CA THR A 48 2.70 -5.46 22.97
C THR A 48 2.25 -6.62 22.08
N SER A 49 2.95 -6.81 20.96
CA SER A 49 2.85 -8.01 20.12
C SER A 49 4.19 -8.75 20.03
N PRO A 50 4.22 -10.09 20.12
CA PRO A 50 3.07 -10.95 20.43
C PRO A 50 2.62 -10.74 21.89
N SER A 51 1.31 -10.89 22.17
CA SER A 51 0.73 -10.65 23.49
C SER A 51 1.31 -11.52 24.60
N SER A 52 1.85 -12.69 24.25
CA SER A 52 2.58 -13.58 25.18
C SER A 52 3.85 -12.95 25.76
N SER A 53 4.40 -11.90 25.14
CA SER A 53 5.56 -11.16 25.63
C SER A 53 5.19 -9.98 26.55
N ALA A 54 3.89 -9.73 26.76
CA ALA A 54 3.41 -8.64 27.59
C ALA A 54 3.73 -8.87 29.07
N LYS A 55 4.16 -7.81 29.76
CA LYS A 55 4.45 -7.84 31.20
C LYS A 55 3.19 -7.77 32.07
N LYS A 56 2.04 -7.43 31.48
CA LYS A 56 0.75 -7.25 32.14
C LYS A 56 -0.35 -7.79 31.22
N PRO A 57 -1.51 -8.19 31.77
CA PRO A 57 -2.68 -8.51 30.96
C PRO A 57 -3.03 -7.34 30.02
N GLN A 58 -3.30 -7.64 28.76
CA GLN A 58 -3.74 -6.67 27.75
C GLN A 58 -5.27 -6.74 27.61
N PRO A 59 -5.95 -5.65 27.23
CA PRO A 59 -7.38 -5.69 27.00
C PRO A 59 -7.71 -6.58 25.80
N MET A 60 -8.95 -7.06 25.73
CA MET A 60 -9.48 -7.79 24.58
C MET A 60 -10.59 -6.93 23.96
N ILE A 61 -10.34 -6.36 22.78
CA ILE A 61 -11.26 -5.48 22.06
C ILE A 61 -11.55 -6.10 20.71
N GLU A 62 -12.83 -6.43 20.46
CA GLU A 62 -13.28 -6.97 19.17
C GLU A 62 -12.51 -8.22 18.69
N GLY A 63 -11.99 -9.01 19.62
CA GLY A 63 -11.21 -10.22 19.32
C GLY A 63 -9.71 -9.99 19.18
N PHE A 64 -9.22 -8.77 19.40
CA PHE A 64 -7.80 -8.41 19.39
C PHE A 64 -7.32 -8.08 20.79
N ASP A 65 -6.15 -8.58 21.15
CA ASP A 65 -5.51 -8.30 22.44
C ASP A 65 -4.28 -7.39 22.34
N ASN A 66 -3.93 -6.95 21.13
CA ASN A 66 -2.83 -6.02 20.88
C ASN A 66 -3.09 -5.15 19.63
N TRP A 67 -2.42 -4.00 19.58
CA TRP A 67 -2.57 -3.01 18.51
C TRP A 67 -2.11 -3.55 17.14
N TYR A 68 -1.08 -4.39 17.14
CA TYR A 68 -0.43 -4.84 15.91
C TYR A 68 -1.36 -5.75 15.11
N ASP A 69 -1.93 -6.77 15.77
CA ASP A 69 -2.86 -7.68 15.12
C ASP A 69 -4.12 -6.94 14.67
N TRP A 70 -4.59 -5.97 15.46
CA TRP A 70 -5.72 -5.13 15.08
C TRP A 70 -5.41 -4.33 13.80
N ARG A 71 -4.26 -3.64 13.73
CA ARG A 71 -3.90 -2.81 12.56
C ARG A 71 -3.69 -3.65 11.32
N VAL A 72 -2.94 -4.75 11.42
CA VAL A 72 -2.74 -5.65 10.28
C VAL A 72 -4.07 -6.16 9.76
N LYS A 73 -5.04 -6.48 10.64
CA LYS A 73 -6.33 -7.01 10.22
C LYS A 73 -7.32 -5.97 9.71
N ASN A 74 -7.34 -4.76 10.28
CA ASN A 74 -8.35 -3.74 9.97
C ASN A 74 -7.85 -2.70 8.96
N TRP A 75 -6.53 -2.51 8.89
CA TRP A 75 -5.92 -1.66 7.89
C TRP A 75 -5.34 -2.47 6.72
N GLY A 76 -4.79 -3.65 6.96
CA GLY A 76 -4.01 -4.39 5.95
C GLY A 76 -2.52 -4.00 5.93
N THR A 77 -2.09 -3.18 6.89
CA THR A 77 -0.71 -2.73 7.09
C THR A 77 -0.43 -2.53 8.57
N LYS A 78 0.85 -2.49 8.95
CA LYS A 78 1.27 -2.35 10.35
C LYS A 78 1.13 -0.91 10.89
N TRP A 79 1.61 0.04 10.10
CA TRP A 79 1.77 1.42 10.53
C TRP A 79 0.79 2.31 9.78
N ASP A 80 0.33 3.34 10.47
CA ASP A 80 -0.29 4.47 9.78
C ASP A 80 0.78 5.24 9.00
N ILE A 81 0.37 5.95 7.97
CA ILE A 81 1.22 6.90 7.26
C ILE A 81 1.06 8.28 7.89
N SER A 82 2.12 9.08 7.88
CA SER A 82 2.02 10.50 8.18
C SER A 82 1.98 11.27 6.87
N THR A 83 1.11 12.28 6.79
CA THR A 83 1.08 13.13 5.58
C THR A 83 2.35 13.96 5.38
N ASP A 84 3.24 14.04 6.37
CA ASP A 84 4.55 14.68 6.24
C ASP A 84 5.58 13.86 5.46
N ASP A 85 5.43 12.53 5.42
CA ASP A 85 6.36 11.60 4.77
C ASP A 85 5.77 11.03 3.46
N CYS A 86 4.83 11.74 2.83
CA CYS A 86 4.16 11.30 1.61
C CYS A 86 3.92 12.45 0.62
N GLY A 87 3.45 12.11 -0.59
CA GLY A 87 3.11 13.06 -1.65
C GLY A 87 1.63 13.36 -1.79
N LEU A 88 0.81 13.11 -0.75
CA LEU A 88 -0.64 13.36 -0.81
C LEU A 88 -0.96 14.85 -0.94
N THR A 89 -1.88 15.18 -1.83
CA THR A 89 -2.34 16.54 -2.09
C THR A 89 -3.86 16.61 -2.09
N TYR A 90 -4.40 17.80 -1.81
CA TYR A 90 -5.82 18.09 -1.89
C TYR A 90 -6.12 19.03 -3.06
N ARG A 91 -7.17 18.72 -3.82
CA ARG A 91 -7.65 19.52 -4.95
C ARG A 91 -9.17 19.59 -4.99
N GLU A 92 -9.72 20.71 -5.43
CA GLU A 92 -11.17 20.90 -5.66
C GLU A 92 -11.48 20.98 -7.16
N ASP A 93 -12.66 20.50 -7.55
CA ASP A 93 -13.26 20.69 -8.87
C ASP A 93 -14.78 20.81 -8.76
N GLY A 94 -15.29 22.04 -8.76
CA GLY A 94 -16.73 22.30 -8.64
C GLY A 94 -17.33 21.83 -7.31
N ASP A 95 -18.22 20.84 -7.40
CA ASP A 95 -18.88 20.18 -6.26
C ASP A 95 -18.14 18.93 -5.76
N LYS A 96 -17.03 18.56 -6.42
CA LYS A 96 -16.15 17.46 -6.02
C LYS A 96 -14.82 17.96 -5.46
N ALA A 97 -14.15 17.10 -4.70
CA ALA A 97 -12.75 17.26 -4.33
C ALA A 97 -12.03 15.91 -4.29
N PHE A 98 -10.71 15.99 -4.22
CA PHE A 98 -9.79 14.86 -4.40
C PHE A 98 -8.69 14.92 -3.34
N ILE A 99 -8.35 13.76 -2.80
CA ILE A 99 -7.07 13.53 -2.11
C ILE A 99 -6.29 12.55 -2.98
N GLU A 100 -5.16 12.96 -3.53
CA GLU A 100 -4.41 12.17 -4.51
C GLU A 100 -2.89 12.33 -4.34
N GLY A 101 -2.13 11.26 -4.58
CA GLY A 101 -0.68 11.26 -4.49
C GLY A 101 -0.09 9.90 -4.08
N TRP A 102 1.21 9.90 -3.81
CA TRP A 102 1.96 8.70 -3.41
C TRP A 102 2.13 8.59 -1.90
N PHE A 103 2.22 7.37 -1.38
CA PHE A 103 2.66 7.06 -0.01
C PHE A 103 3.18 5.62 0.08
N ASP A 104 3.93 5.32 1.15
CA ASP A 104 4.45 3.98 1.40
C ASP A 104 3.87 3.36 2.67
N THR A 105 3.55 2.07 2.61
CA THR A 105 3.05 1.29 3.74
C THR A 105 3.96 0.13 4.08
N ALA A 106 3.87 -0.35 5.32
CA ALA A 106 4.55 -1.56 5.72
C ALA A 106 3.83 -2.80 5.17
N TRP A 107 4.51 -3.53 4.29
CA TRP A 107 4.18 -4.88 3.83
C TRP A 107 2.93 -5.06 2.96
N GLY A 108 2.00 -4.10 2.94
CA GLY A 108 0.75 -4.24 2.17
C GLY A 108 0.01 -2.91 1.96
N PRO A 109 -0.87 -2.83 0.95
CA PRO A 109 -1.41 -1.57 0.41
C PRO A 109 -2.62 -1.00 1.17
N ALA A 110 -2.85 -1.45 2.40
CA ALA A 110 -3.93 -1.00 3.27
C ALA A 110 -5.38 -1.19 2.74
N LEU A 111 -5.64 -2.20 1.90
CA LEU A 111 -6.96 -2.37 1.26
C LEU A 111 -8.10 -2.58 2.27
N ASP A 112 -7.88 -3.31 3.36
CA ASP A 112 -8.90 -3.53 4.40
C ASP A 112 -9.39 -2.19 5.01
N CYS A 113 -8.50 -1.21 5.10
CA CYS A 113 -8.82 0.14 5.55
C CYS A 113 -9.79 0.83 4.57
N PHE A 114 -9.42 0.83 3.28
CA PHE A 114 -10.20 1.47 2.22
C PHE A 114 -11.56 0.80 2.05
N ASP A 115 -11.59 -0.53 2.06
CA ASP A 115 -12.81 -1.33 2.03
C ASP A 115 -13.79 -0.97 3.15
N THR A 116 -13.28 -0.85 4.37
CA THR A 116 -14.09 -0.49 5.53
C THR A 116 -14.58 0.96 5.45
N PHE A 117 -13.74 1.85 4.93
CA PHE A 117 -14.06 3.25 4.72
C PHE A 117 -15.18 3.42 3.69
N ILE A 118 -15.02 2.89 2.47
CA ILE A 118 -16.03 3.07 1.40
C ILE A 118 -17.38 2.41 1.74
N ARG A 119 -17.41 1.32 2.53
CA ARG A 119 -18.67 0.72 3.01
C ARG A 119 -19.51 1.68 3.88
N LYS A 120 -18.89 2.70 4.48
CA LYS A 120 -19.56 3.74 5.28
C LYS A 120 -19.92 4.98 4.46
N HIS A 121 -19.46 5.07 3.21
CA HIS A 121 -19.60 6.24 2.35
C HIS A 121 -20.07 5.82 0.95
N ASN A 122 -21.35 6.04 0.66
CA ASN A 122 -21.93 5.66 -0.64
C ASN A 122 -21.65 6.65 -1.78
N ASP A 123 -20.92 7.72 -1.51
CA ASP A 123 -20.60 8.81 -2.43
C ASP A 123 -19.12 9.18 -2.45
N ILE A 124 -18.27 8.34 -1.87
CA ILE A 124 -16.81 8.46 -1.94
C ILE A 124 -16.27 7.24 -2.68
N TYR A 125 -15.36 7.50 -3.61
CA TYR A 125 -14.74 6.51 -4.48
C TYR A 125 -13.23 6.48 -4.23
N VAL A 126 -12.64 5.29 -4.23
CA VAL A 126 -11.22 5.07 -3.96
C VAL A 126 -10.62 4.20 -5.05
N THR A 127 -9.58 4.71 -5.68
CA THR A 127 -8.64 3.94 -6.50
C THR A 127 -7.27 3.96 -5.86
N ASN A 128 -6.63 2.81 -5.72
CA ASN A 128 -5.26 2.70 -5.22
C ASN A 128 -4.47 1.73 -6.09
N MET A 129 -3.45 2.22 -6.77
CA MET A 129 -2.45 1.37 -7.41
C MET A 129 -1.35 1.08 -6.39
N TYR A 130 -0.83 -0.14 -6.38
CA TYR A 130 0.22 -0.51 -5.45
C TYR A 130 1.21 -1.51 -6.01
N TRP A 131 2.41 -1.53 -5.44
CA TRP A 131 3.45 -2.50 -5.73
C TRP A 131 4.30 -2.80 -4.49
N GLU A 132 4.55 -4.08 -4.23
CA GLU A 132 5.53 -4.55 -3.26
C GLU A 132 6.40 -5.62 -3.94
N GLY A 133 7.59 -5.21 -4.38
CA GLY A 133 8.49 -6.09 -5.13
C GLY A 133 9.14 -7.19 -4.30
N GLY A 134 9.28 -7.02 -2.98
CA GLY A 134 9.91 -7.99 -2.08
C GLY A 134 9.05 -9.22 -1.77
N CYS A 135 7.74 -9.12 -1.95
CA CYS A 135 6.71 -10.10 -1.70
C CYS A 135 5.95 -10.49 -2.97
N ASP A 136 6.37 -9.94 -4.12
CA ASP A 136 5.89 -10.30 -5.45
C ASP A 136 4.38 -10.09 -5.63
N PHE A 137 3.90 -8.89 -5.32
CA PHE A 137 2.54 -8.49 -5.67
C PHE A 137 2.45 -7.03 -6.13
N ALA A 138 1.55 -6.79 -7.07
CA ALA A 138 1.15 -5.47 -7.53
C ALA A 138 -0.34 -5.49 -7.85
N GLY A 139 -1.02 -4.35 -7.86
CA GLY A 139 -2.44 -4.37 -8.18
C GLY A 139 -3.08 -3.00 -8.27
N ILE A 140 -4.28 -3.00 -8.85
CA ILE A 140 -5.15 -1.84 -8.97
C ILE A 140 -6.41 -2.14 -8.18
N TYR A 141 -6.53 -1.47 -7.03
CA TYR A 141 -7.75 -1.49 -6.24
C TYR A 141 -8.71 -0.40 -6.73
N THR A 142 -9.97 -0.75 -6.95
CA THR A 142 -11.07 0.20 -7.24
C THR A 142 -12.33 -0.22 -6.49
N ASP A 143 -12.75 0.57 -5.52
CA ASP A 143 -14.02 0.43 -4.80
C ASP A 143 -14.37 -0.99 -4.31
N GLY A 144 -13.37 -1.69 -3.76
CA GLY A 144 -13.54 -3.05 -3.22
C GLY A 144 -13.32 -4.17 -4.23
N HIS A 145 -12.97 -3.82 -5.46
CA HIS A 145 -12.39 -4.76 -6.42
C HIS A 145 -10.88 -4.60 -6.46
N ASP A 146 -10.16 -5.72 -6.53
CA ASP A 146 -8.70 -5.75 -6.52
C ASP A 146 -8.18 -6.61 -7.67
N ASP A 147 -7.64 -5.94 -8.69
CA ASP A 147 -6.97 -6.58 -9.83
C ASP A 147 -5.50 -6.83 -9.48
N CYS A 148 -5.28 -7.74 -8.53
CA CYS A 148 -3.96 -8.11 -8.02
C CYS A 148 -3.26 -9.13 -8.93
N ILE A 149 -1.99 -8.86 -9.22
CA ILE A 149 -1.09 -9.72 -10.00
C ILE A 149 0.19 -9.99 -9.21
N ALA A 150 0.84 -11.11 -9.53
CA ALA A 150 2.22 -11.38 -9.09
C ALA A 150 3.16 -11.09 -10.27
N PRO A 151 4.00 -10.04 -10.22
CA PRO A 151 4.90 -9.68 -11.31
C PRO A 151 5.78 -10.83 -11.82
N SER A 152 6.20 -11.76 -10.95
CA SER A 152 7.02 -12.91 -11.33
C SER A 152 6.34 -13.90 -12.30
N ASN A 153 5.02 -13.80 -12.51
CA ASN A 153 4.30 -14.58 -13.53
C ASN A 153 4.47 -14.03 -14.95
N TYR A 154 5.14 -12.89 -15.11
CA TYR A 154 5.32 -12.16 -16.35
C TYR A 154 6.81 -11.99 -16.66
N LYS A 155 7.13 -11.59 -17.88
CA LYS A 155 8.45 -11.09 -18.26
C LYS A 155 8.49 -9.58 -18.19
N ALA A 156 9.68 -9.01 -18.07
CA ALA A 156 9.87 -7.56 -18.20
C ALA A 156 9.20 -6.99 -19.47
N SER A 157 9.28 -7.72 -20.60
CA SER A 157 8.67 -7.31 -21.86
C SER A 157 7.14 -7.23 -21.82
N ASP A 158 6.48 -7.97 -20.94
CA ASP A 158 5.02 -7.96 -20.83
C ASP A 158 4.52 -6.66 -20.21
N PHE A 159 5.28 -6.07 -19.26
CA PHE A 159 5.02 -4.74 -18.70
C PHE A 159 5.43 -3.63 -19.68
N LEU A 160 6.68 -3.67 -20.18
CA LEU A 160 7.24 -2.60 -21.03
C LEU A 160 6.49 -2.40 -22.36
N ASN A 161 5.79 -3.44 -22.84
CA ASN A 161 5.00 -3.39 -24.09
C ASN A 161 3.49 -3.47 -23.84
N ALA A 162 3.05 -3.42 -22.58
CA ALA A 162 1.65 -3.47 -22.24
C ALA A 162 0.87 -2.31 -22.86
N ASP A 163 -0.40 -2.55 -23.17
CA ASP A 163 -1.32 -1.45 -23.46
C ASP A 163 -1.51 -0.61 -22.19
N ARG A 164 -1.50 0.72 -22.31
CA ARG A 164 -1.58 1.61 -21.14
C ARG A 164 -2.88 1.51 -20.36
N ASP A 165 -3.93 0.96 -20.97
CA ASP A 165 -5.21 0.73 -20.29
C ASP A 165 -5.25 -0.67 -19.64
N SER A 166 -4.25 -1.54 -19.84
CA SER A 166 -4.14 -2.83 -19.14
C SER A 166 -3.67 -2.65 -17.70
N VAL A 167 -3.81 -3.69 -16.88
CA VAL A 167 -3.34 -3.69 -15.48
C VAL A 167 -1.82 -3.51 -15.45
N GLU A 168 -1.10 -4.27 -16.28
CA GLU A 168 0.36 -4.22 -16.39
C GLU A 168 0.83 -2.84 -16.86
N GLY A 169 0.19 -2.25 -17.87
CA GLY A 169 0.59 -0.95 -18.41
C GLY A 169 0.37 0.20 -17.42
N GLN A 170 -0.73 0.19 -16.68
CA GLN A 170 -0.99 1.20 -15.64
C GLN A 170 -0.02 1.06 -14.46
N LEU A 171 0.27 -0.17 -14.03
CA LEU A 171 1.22 -0.43 -12.95
C LEU A 171 2.65 -0.08 -13.35
N ASP A 172 3.04 -0.36 -14.61
CA ASP A 172 4.35 0.03 -15.14
C ASP A 172 4.49 1.55 -15.23
N GLU A 173 3.46 2.25 -15.72
CA GLU A 173 3.47 3.72 -15.77
C GLU A 173 3.55 4.34 -14.35
N ALA A 174 2.94 3.69 -13.36
CA ALA A 174 2.94 4.15 -11.98
C ALA A 174 4.27 3.91 -11.25
N PHE A 175 4.94 2.78 -11.51
CA PHE A 175 6.02 2.27 -10.66
C PHE A 175 7.30 1.83 -11.37
N GLY A 176 7.30 1.74 -12.71
CA GLY A 176 8.46 1.28 -13.48
C GLY A 176 8.79 -0.21 -13.27
N ILE A 177 7.76 -1.04 -13.04
CA ILE A 177 7.94 -2.47 -12.72
C ILE A 177 8.73 -3.20 -13.81
N GLY A 178 8.44 -2.94 -15.08
CA GLY A 178 9.08 -3.57 -16.22
C GLY A 178 10.57 -3.24 -16.33
N GLU A 179 10.96 -2.00 -16.01
CA GLU A 179 12.38 -1.61 -15.96
C GLU A 179 13.11 -2.36 -14.83
N CYS A 180 12.53 -2.41 -13.63
CA CYS A 180 13.10 -3.16 -12.51
C CYS A 180 13.20 -4.67 -12.79
N MET A 181 12.22 -5.25 -13.48
CA MET A 181 12.26 -6.65 -13.89
C MET A 181 13.36 -6.89 -14.94
N ALA A 182 13.54 -5.98 -15.90
CA ALA A 182 14.58 -6.10 -16.92
C ALA A 182 15.98 -6.07 -16.30
N GLU A 183 16.23 -5.15 -15.36
CA GLU A 183 17.49 -5.08 -14.61
C GLU A 183 17.77 -6.40 -13.87
N TYR A 184 16.77 -6.96 -13.19
CA TYR A 184 16.90 -8.25 -12.50
C TYR A 184 17.16 -9.43 -13.44
N GLU A 185 16.47 -9.47 -14.59
CA GLU A 185 16.70 -10.48 -15.63
C GLU A 185 18.13 -10.40 -16.18
N GLU A 186 18.67 -9.20 -16.39
CA GLU A 186 20.05 -8.98 -16.85
C GLU A 186 21.07 -9.43 -15.80
N GLU A 187 20.89 -9.07 -14.52
CA GLU A 187 21.75 -9.50 -13.41
C GLU A 187 21.82 -11.03 -13.29
N GLN A 188 20.70 -11.73 -13.47
CA GLN A 188 20.67 -13.20 -13.47
C GLN A 188 21.47 -13.81 -14.62
N VAL A 189 21.39 -13.21 -15.81
CA VAL A 189 22.16 -13.67 -16.98
C VAL A 189 23.67 -13.48 -16.74
N GLU A 190 24.06 -12.34 -16.17
CA GLU A 190 25.46 -12.06 -15.81
C GLU A 190 25.98 -13.04 -14.76
N GLU A 191 25.22 -13.28 -13.67
CA GLU A 191 25.62 -14.21 -12.61
C GLU A 191 25.80 -15.65 -13.12
N VAL A 192 24.92 -16.10 -14.02
CA VAL A 192 25.04 -17.42 -14.66
C VAL A 192 26.26 -17.49 -15.56
N ALA A 193 26.55 -16.41 -16.32
CA ALA A 193 27.73 -16.34 -17.18
C ALA A 193 29.03 -16.35 -16.37
N GLU A 194 29.10 -15.62 -15.25
CA GLU A 194 30.25 -15.61 -14.34
C GLU A 194 30.51 -17.00 -13.74
N LYS A 195 29.48 -17.66 -13.21
CA LYS A 195 29.59 -19.03 -12.66
C LYS A 195 30.08 -20.03 -13.71
N ALA A 196 29.58 -19.95 -14.95
CA ALA A 196 30.03 -20.82 -16.02
C ALA A 196 31.51 -20.59 -16.39
N GLN A 197 31.98 -19.34 -16.32
CA GLN A 197 33.40 -19.02 -16.52
C GLN A 197 34.26 -19.56 -15.37
N GLU A 198 33.84 -19.40 -14.11
CA GLU A 198 34.54 -19.95 -12.95
C GLU A 198 34.66 -21.48 -13.04
N ASP A 199 33.59 -22.18 -13.37
CA ASP A 199 33.58 -23.64 -13.52
C ASP A 199 34.51 -24.12 -14.65
N THR A 200 34.67 -23.31 -15.72
CA THR A 200 35.58 -23.62 -16.83
C THR A 200 37.06 -23.36 -16.49
N VAL A 201 37.33 -22.44 -15.56
CA VAL A 201 38.71 -22.07 -15.13
C VAL A 201 39.22 -22.99 -14.02
N TYR A 202 38.33 -23.53 -13.18
CA TYR A 202 38.68 -24.33 -12.00
C TYR A 202 38.27 -25.82 -12.07
N GLY A 203 37.61 -26.27 -13.13
CA GLY A 203 37.25 -27.68 -13.40
C GLY A 203 38.23 -28.40 -14.32
#